data_AF-A0A9W4XWW8-F1
#
_entry.id   AF-A0A9W4XWW8-F1
#
_cell.length_a   1.000
_cell.length_b   1.000
_cell.length_c   1.000
_cell.angle_alpha   90.00
_cell.angle_beta   90.00
_cell.angle_gamma   90.00
#
_symmetry.space_group_name_H-M   'P 1'
#
loop_
_entity.id
_entity.type
_entity.pdbx_description
1 polymer ?
#
loop_
_entity_poly.entity_id
_entity_poly.type
_entity_poly.pdbx_seq_one_letter_code
_entity_poly.pdbx_strand_id
1 'polypeptide(L)'
;MAMQEAGLDTVKRDMYMLLRATDFQNNTDEIPKAVRIHEAFYIFKNFRRGYEGDFEIKKDGCHSPSLERALEEAVESGEVIRDESKVDSYSLTAKGLAAAEGPWRAAELMERVYASDAKDKVIGISDRELIAYLYGDFPETWTDPEMKAKAREWGFDAACTMYEKVKITISEGARMSGMAYADFMFAYCATGRAM
;
A
#
# COMPACT_ATOMS: atom_id res chain seq x y z
N MET A 1 -22.21 -20.75 -1.16
CA MET A 1 -20.89 -21.31 -0.80
C MET A 1 -19.86 -21.14 -1.90
N ALA A 2 -20.10 -21.56 -3.16
CA ALA A 2 -19.11 -21.44 -4.26
C ALA A 2 -18.62 -20.00 -4.58
N MET A 3 -19.45 -18.95 -4.40
CA MET A 3 -19.00 -17.55 -4.57
C MET A 3 -18.07 -17.06 -3.46
N GLN A 4 -18.17 -17.61 -2.24
CA GLN A 4 -17.30 -17.23 -1.12
C GLN A 4 -15.90 -17.87 -1.24
N GLU A 5 -15.83 -19.12 -1.71
CA GLU A 5 -14.55 -19.82 -1.95
C GLU A 5 -13.75 -19.14 -3.06
N ALA A 6 -14.39 -18.78 -4.18
CA ALA A 6 -13.72 -18.06 -5.28
C ALA A 6 -13.19 -16.67 -4.86
N GLY A 7 -13.90 -15.99 -3.95
CA GLY A 7 -13.48 -14.72 -3.37
C GLY A 7 -12.25 -14.88 -2.46
N LEU A 8 -12.24 -15.91 -1.61
CA LEU A 8 -11.14 -16.22 -0.71
C LEU A 8 -9.87 -16.61 -1.49
N ASP A 9 -10.01 -17.42 -2.54
CA ASP A 9 -8.88 -17.80 -3.42
C ASP A 9 -8.26 -16.58 -4.11
N THR A 10 -9.08 -15.60 -4.51
CA THR A 10 -8.61 -14.36 -5.11
C THR A 10 -7.85 -13.49 -4.12
N VAL A 11 -8.37 -13.34 -2.89
CA VAL A 11 -7.70 -12.57 -1.83
C VAL A 11 -6.39 -13.22 -1.43
N LYS A 12 -6.37 -14.54 -1.27
CA LYS A 12 -5.15 -15.29 -0.93
C LYS A 12 -4.08 -15.17 -2.02
N ARG A 13 -4.48 -15.26 -3.30
CA ARG A 13 -3.59 -14.99 -4.44
C ARG A 13 -3.01 -13.59 -4.36
N ASP A 14 -3.84 -12.57 -4.17
CA ASP A 14 -3.42 -11.18 -4.14
C ASP A 14 -2.57 -10.86 -2.87
N MET A 15 -2.83 -11.52 -1.75
CA MET A 15 -1.98 -11.51 -0.55
C MET A 15 -0.58 -12.03 -0.89
N TYR A 16 -0.46 -13.20 -1.53
CA TYR A 16 0.85 -13.70 -1.95
C TYR A 16 1.53 -12.77 -2.94
N MET A 17 0.79 -12.13 -3.85
CA MET A 17 1.34 -11.14 -4.77
C MET A 17 2.00 -9.99 -4.02
N LEU A 18 1.32 -9.41 -3.02
CA LEU A 18 1.86 -8.32 -2.20
C LEU A 18 3.03 -8.75 -1.32
N LEU A 19 2.90 -9.89 -0.65
CA LEU A 19 3.94 -10.42 0.21
C LEU A 19 5.22 -10.74 -0.59
N ARG A 20 5.06 -11.24 -1.81
CA ARG A 20 6.18 -11.57 -2.70
C ARG A 20 6.74 -10.38 -3.46
N ALA A 21 5.94 -9.34 -3.67
CA ALA A 21 6.36 -8.17 -4.45
C ALA A 21 7.71 -7.64 -3.97
N THR A 22 8.52 -7.10 -4.85
CA THR A 22 9.74 -6.39 -4.46
C THR A 22 9.40 -4.91 -4.30
N ASP A 23 10.27 -4.12 -3.68
CA ASP A 23 10.18 -2.67 -3.84
C ASP A 23 10.21 -2.30 -5.34
N PHE A 24 9.79 -1.09 -5.70
CA PHE A 24 9.81 -0.59 -7.10
C PHE A 24 11.24 -0.31 -7.59
N GLN A 25 12.11 -1.30 -7.46
CA GLN A 25 13.46 -1.33 -7.98
C GLN A 25 13.53 -2.54 -8.91
N ASN A 26 13.63 -2.27 -10.20
CA ASN A 26 13.77 -3.32 -11.19
C ASN A 26 14.98 -4.20 -10.84
N ASN A 27 14.76 -5.50 -10.69
CA ASN A 27 15.78 -6.54 -10.44
C ASN A 27 16.38 -6.59 -9.02
N THR A 28 15.65 -6.19 -7.98
CA THR A 28 16.02 -6.64 -6.63
C THR A 28 15.49 -8.06 -6.43
N ASP A 29 16.38 -9.00 -6.08
CA ASP A 29 15.95 -10.35 -5.65
C ASP A 29 15.47 -10.34 -4.18
N GLU A 30 15.60 -9.20 -3.49
CA GLU A 30 15.17 -9.02 -2.11
C GLU A 30 13.66 -8.84 -2.03
N ILE A 31 13.00 -9.72 -1.27
CA ILE A 31 11.57 -9.65 -0.97
C ILE A 31 11.42 -8.98 0.40
N PRO A 32 11.08 -7.67 0.46
CA PRO A 32 10.93 -6.97 1.72
C PRO A 32 9.64 -7.41 2.42
N LYS A 33 9.66 -7.30 3.75
CA LYS A 33 8.46 -7.49 4.58
C LYS A 33 7.35 -6.55 4.11
N ALA A 34 6.13 -7.04 4.01
CA ALA A 34 4.97 -6.17 3.82
C ALA A 34 4.62 -5.54 5.17
N VAL A 35 4.57 -4.22 5.23
CA VAL A 35 4.17 -3.43 6.40
C VAL A 35 2.87 -2.71 6.05
N ARG A 36 1.94 -2.57 7.01
CA ARG A 36 0.62 -1.96 6.75
C ARG A 36 -0.09 -2.64 5.58
N ILE A 37 -0.15 -3.97 5.65
CA ILE A 37 -0.55 -4.79 4.51
C ILE A 37 -1.99 -4.53 4.06
N HIS A 38 -2.88 -4.11 4.97
CA HIS A 38 -4.25 -3.74 4.61
C HIS A 38 -4.29 -2.48 3.75
N GLU A 39 -3.51 -1.45 4.07
CA GLU A 39 -3.39 -0.25 3.26
C GLU A 39 -2.72 -0.55 1.92
N ALA A 40 -1.63 -1.33 1.91
CA ALA A 40 -1.02 -1.80 0.66
C ALA A 40 -2.04 -2.56 -0.21
N PHE A 41 -2.85 -3.42 0.41
CA PHE A 41 -3.90 -4.15 -0.28
C PHE A 41 -4.96 -3.22 -0.85
N TYR A 42 -5.44 -2.25 -0.08
CA TYR A 42 -6.38 -1.25 -0.58
C TYR A 42 -5.84 -0.50 -1.82
N ILE A 43 -4.59 -0.03 -1.75
CA ILE A 43 -3.93 0.69 -2.85
C ILE A 43 -3.82 -0.22 -4.08
N PHE A 44 -3.33 -1.45 -3.90
CA PHE A 44 -3.20 -2.43 -4.97
C PHE A 44 -4.52 -2.71 -5.68
N LYS A 45 -5.60 -2.87 -4.91
CA LYS A 45 -6.93 -3.14 -5.45
C LYS A 45 -7.52 -1.93 -6.17
N ASN A 46 -7.19 -0.70 -5.75
CA ASN A 46 -7.59 0.52 -6.46
C ASN A 46 -6.85 0.69 -7.80
N PHE A 47 -5.55 0.36 -7.86
CA PHE A 47 -4.80 0.39 -9.12
C PHE A 47 -5.37 -0.56 -10.17
N ARG A 48 -5.91 -1.70 -9.74
CA ARG A 48 -6.52 -2.69 -10.65
C ARG A 48 -7.90 -2.31 -11.19
N ARG A 49 -8.50 -1.18 -10.77
CA ARG A 49 -9.85 -0.69 -11.17
C ARG A 49 -10.91 -1.79 -11.26
N GLY A 50 -11.70 -1.98 -10.21
CA GLY A 50 -12.86 -2.88 -10.24
C GLY A 50 -12.92 -3.93 -9.13
N TYR A 51 -12.28 -3.69 -8.00
CA TYR A 51 -12.47 -4.53 -6.83
C TYR A 51 -13.31 -3.83 -5.77
N GLU A 52 -14.50 -4.37 -5.54
CA GLU A 52 -15.33 -4.11 -4.36
C GLU A 52 -14.84 -5.03 -3.24
N GLY A 53 -13.76 -4.62 -2.58
CA GLY A 53 -13.24 -5.34 -1.42
C GLY A 53 -14.11 -5.13 -0.19
N ASP A 54 -13.95 -6.01 0.80
CA ASP A 54 -14.60 -5.90 2.11
C ASP A 54 -13.87 -4.93 3.04
N PHE A 55 -13.47 -3.76 2.52
CA PHE A 55 -12.69 -2.80 3.29
C PHE A 55 -13.57 -2.05 4.30
N GLU A 56 -13.21 -2.17 5.57
CA GLU A 56 -13.65 -1.34 6.65
C GLU A 56 -12.77 -0.09 6.71
N ILE A 57 -13.28 1.02 6.17
CA ILE A 57 -12.57 2.30 6.14
C ILE A 57 -12.62 2.96 7.51
N LYS A 58 -11.45 3.25 8.08
CA LYS A 58 -11.27 3.97 9.33
C LYS A 58 -10.74 5.37 9.03
N LYS A 59 -10.73 6.24 10.05
CA LYS A 59 -10.25 7.63 9.88
C LYS A 59 -8.78 7.70 9.46
N ASP A 60 -7.95 6.76 9.89
CA ASP A 60 -6.48 6.77 9.78
C ASP A 60 -5.90 5.54 9.04
N GLY A 61 -6.75 4.71 8.44
CA GLY A 61 -6.34 3.50 7.73
C GLY A 61 -7.54 2.69 7.27
N CYS A 62 -7.30 1.42 6.95
CA CYS A 62 -8.37 0.50 6.58
C CYS A 62 -8.07 -0.92 7.06
N HIS A 63 -9.11 -1.75 7.09
CA HIS A 63 -8.96 -3.16 7.39
C HIS A 63 -9.77 -3.98 6.39
N SER A 64 -9.26 -5.13 5.98
CA SER A 64 -10.00 -6.10 5.15
C SER A 64 -10.07 -7.41 5.92
N PRO A 65 -11.26 -7.81 6.42
CA PRO A 65 -11.44 -9.06 7.14
C PRO A 65 -11.06 -10.29 6.30
N SER A 66 -11.33 -10.27 5.00
CA SER A 66 -10.94 -11.36 4.10
C SER A 66 -9.42 -11.49 3.98
N LEU A 67 -8.69 -10.36 3.91
CA LEU A 67 -7.24 -10.37 3.92
C LEU A 67 -6.69 -10.88 5.26
N GLU A 68 -7.26 -10.43 6.38
CA GLU A 68 -6.82 -10.88 7.70
C GLU A 68 -6.97 -12.40 7.82
N ARG A 69 -8.11 -12.95 7.43
CA ARG A 69 -8.31 -14.41 7.44
C ARG A 69 -7.29 -15.14 6.56
N ALA A 70 -7.00 -14.63 5.36
CA ALA A 70 -6.00 -15.23 4.48
C ALA A 70 -4.60 -15.21 5.11
N LEU A 71 -4.25 -14.14 5.83
CA LEU A 71 -2.99 -14.02 6.56
C LEU A 71 -2.94 -14.96 7.75
N GLU A 72 -4.01 -15.07 8.54
CA GLU A 72 -4.12 -16.00 9.67
C GLU A 72 -3.90 -17.44 9.19
N GLU A 73 -4.62 -17.88 8.15
CA GLU A 73 -4.45 -19.21 7.56
C GLU A 73 -3.01 -19.45 7.03
N ALA A 74 -2.41 -18.43 6.42
CA ALA A 74 -1.04 -18.52 5.90
C ALA A 74 0.01 -18.56 7.03
N VAL A 75 -0.25 -17.89 8.15
CA VAL A 75 0.58 -17.97 9.36
C VAL A 75 0.43 -19.34 10.02
N GLU A 76 -0.79 -19.82 10.23
CA GLU A 76 -1.06 -21.14 10.82
C GLU A 76 -0.46 -22.28 10.00
N SER A 77 -0.48 -22.16 8.66
CA SER A 77 0.13 -23.14 7.76
C SER A 77 1.66 -23.01 7.64
N GLY A 78 2.29 -22.01 8.28
CA GLY A 78 3.74 -21.79 8.27
C GLY A 78 4.28 -21.21 6.95
N GLU A 79 3.42 -20.63 6.13
CA GLU A 79 3.78 -19.98 4.87
C GLU A 79 4.19 -18.52 5.08
N VAL A 80 3.62 -17.88 6.09
CA VAL A 80 3.86 -16.49 6.44
C VAL A 80 4.32 -16.38 7.89
N ILE A 81 5.24 -15.46 8.16
CA ILE A 81 5.63 -15.04 9.50
C ILE A 81 5.09 -13.63 9.73
N ARG A 82 4.32 -13.46 10.82
CA ARG A 82 3.97 -12.14 11.37
C ARG A 82 5.08 -11.69 12.33
N ASP A 83 5.57 -10.48 12.13
CA ASP A 83 6.52 -9.84 13.02
C ASP A 83 5.76 -8.98 14.04
N GLU A 84 5.57 -9.49 15.26
CA GLU A 84 4.81 -8.82 16.31
C GLU A 84 5.44 -7.51 16.81
N SER A 85 6.72 -7.26 16.50
CA SER A 85 7.42 -6.04 16.92
C SER A 85 7.10 -4.83 16.05
N LYS A 86 6.43 -5.03 14.91
CA LYS A 86 6.12 -4.01 13.92
C LYS A 86 4.66 -4.12 13.50
N VAL A 87 3.99 -2.97 13.36
CA VAL A 87 2.58 -2.91 12.96
C VAL A 87 2.37 -3.59 11.62
N ASP A 88 1.52 -4.63 11.61
CA ASP A 88 1.10 -5.41 10.44
C ASP A 88 2.23 -5.76 9.48
N SER A 89 3.33 -6.24 10.06
CA SER A 89 4.51 -6.65 9.31
C SER A 89 4.50 -8.15 9.04
N TYR A 90 4.50 -8.55 7.77
CA TYR A 90 4.43 -9.95 7.33
C TYR A 90 5.55 -10.27 6.33
N SER A 91 6.01 -11.51 6.33
CA SER A 91 7.03 -12.02 5.39
C SER A 91 6.79 -13.46 5.01
N LEU A 92 7.20 -13.84 3.80
CA LEU A 92 7.09 -15.22 3.33
C LEU A 92 8.21 -16.08 3.93
N THR A 93 7.87 -17.29 4.37
CA THR A 93 8.85 -18.35 4.62
C THR A 93 9.31 -18.98 3.30
N ALA A 94 10.28 -19.89 3.34
CA ALA A 94 10.63 -20.69 2.16
C ALA A 94 9.41 -21.45 1.59
N LYS A 95 8.51 -21.93 2.46
CA LYS A 95 7.25 -22.56 2.05
C LYS A 95 6.31 -21.54 1.39
N GLY A 96 6.15 -20.36 1.99
CA GLY A 96 5.35 -19.28 1.41
C GLY A 96 5.87 -18.79 0.07
N LEU A 97 7.20 -18.71 -0.12
CA LEU A 97 7.80 -18.36 -1.40
C LEU A 97 7.44 -19.35 -2.51
N ALA A 98 7.49 -20.65 -2.20
CA ALA A 98 7.06 -21.69 -3.13
C ALA A 98 5.56 -21.59 -3.46
N ALA A 99 4.71 -21.32 -2.47
CA ALA A 99 3.27 -21.12 -2.66
C ALA A 99 2.96 -19.87 -3.50
N ALA A 100 3.70 -18.78 -3.29
CA ALA A 100 3.54 -17.51 -3.98
C ALA A 100 4.11 -17.51 -5.42
N GLU A 101 4.97 -18.46 -5.77
CA GLU A 101 5.60 -18.54 -7.10
C GLU A 101 4.58 -18.67 -8.23
N GLY A 102 3.59 -19.55 -8.05
CA GLY A 102 2.52 -19.79 -9.03
C GLY A 102 1.71 -18.52 -9.32
N PRO A 103 1.08 -17.90 -8.30
CA PRO A 103 0.41 -16.61 -8.42
C PRO A 103 1.26 -15.54 -9.12
N TRP A 104 2.52 -15.41 -8.73
CA TRP A 104 3.43 -14.39 -9.25
C TRP A 104 3.80 -14.58 -10.72
N ARG A 105 4.10 -15.82 -11.13
CA ARG A 105 4.40 -16.13 -12.53
C ARG A 105 3.19 -16.04 -13.43
N ALA A 106 2.01 -16.38 -12.90
CA ALA A 106 0.75 -16.28 -13.64
C ALA A 106 0.26 -14.83 -13.80
N ALA A 107 0.68 -13.93 -12.92
CA ALA A 107 0.30 -12.52 -12.98
C ALA A 107 0.95 -11.78 -14.15
N GLU A 108 0.16 -10.90 -14.78
CA GLU A 108 0.66 -10.01 -15.82
C GLU A 108 1.72 -9.05 -15.28
N LEU A 109 2.54 -8.49 -16.16
CA LEU A 109 3.60 -7.56 -15.75
C LEU A 109 3.02 -6.36 -14.98
N MET A 110 1.94 -5.76 -15.48
CA MET A 110 1.33 -4.60 -14.83
C MET A 110 0.78 -4.92 -13.44
N GLU A 111 0.26 -6.13 -13.24
CA GLU A 111 -0.24 -6.56 -11.94
C GLU A 111 0.89 -6.73 -10.92
N ARG A 112 2.02 -7.29 -11.34
CA ARG A 112 3.24 -7.35 -10.51
C ARG A 112 3.74 -5.95 -10.16
N VAL A 113 3.76 -5.05 -11.14
CA VAL A 113 4.12 -3.63 -10.92
C VAL A 113 3.20 -2.96 -9.91
N TYR A 114 1.88 -3.16 -10.01
CA TYR A 114 0.93 -2.59 -9.05
C TYR A 114 1.08 -3.17 -7.64
N ALA A 115 1.38 -4.46 -7.49
CA ALA A 115 1.65 -5.05 -6.19
C ALA A 115 2.93 -4.47 -5.55
N SER A 116 3.99 -4.32 -6.35
CA SER A 116 5.24 -3.68 -5.94
C SER A 116 5.06 -2.22 -5.56
N ASP A 117 4.40 -1.43 -6.41
CA ASP A 117 4.15 0.00 -6.14
C ASP A 117 3.28 0.18 -4.89
N ALA A 118 2.19 -0.56 -4.76
CA ALA A 118 1.32 -0.48 -3.59
C ALA A 118 2.04 -0.81 -2.26
N LYS A 119 2.95 -1.79 -2.27
CA LYS A 119 3.79 -2.10 -1.12
C LYS A 119 4.83 -1.01 -0.87
N ASP A 120 5.48 -0.51 -1.92
CA ASP A 120 6.49 0.54 -1.82
C ASP A 120 5.91 1.83 -1.23
N LYS A 121 4.69 2.22 -1.60
CA LYS A 121 4.00 3.42 -1.09
C LYS A 121 3.89 3.46 0.43
N VAL A 122 3.69 2.31 1.09
CA VAL A 122 3.42 2.25 2.54
C VAL A 122 4.61 1.81 3.38
N ILE A 123 5.65 1.26 2.77
CA ILE A 123 6.85 0.85 3.52
C ILE A 123 7.73 2.07 3.84
N GLY A 124 8.17 2.16 5.11
CA GLY A 124 9.11 3.20 5.54
C GLY A 124 8.51 4.62 5.66
N ILE A 125 7.19 4.74 5.65
CA ILE A 125 6.49 6.00 5.89
C ILE A 125 5.87 6.06 7.30
N SER A 126 5.71 7.28 7.80
CA SER A 126 5.05 7.61 9.06
C SER A 126 3.53 7.59 8.94
N ASP A 127 2.82 7.59 10.08
CA ASP A 127 1.35 7.70 10.08
C ASP A 127 0.87 9.01 9.43
N ARG A 128 1.59 10.12 9.61
CA ARG A 128 1.23 11.41 9.00
C ARG A 128 1.33 11.36 7.48
N GLU A 129 2.39 10.74 6.96
CA GLU A 129 2.60 10.53 5.53
C GLU A 129 1.48 9.64 4.96
N LEU A 130 1.17 8.54 5.64
CA LEU A 130 0.09 7.64 5.22
C LEU A 130 -1.27 8.35 5.19
N ILE A 131 -1.63 9.07 6.25
CA ILE A 131 -2.91 9.78 6.34
C ILE A 131 -2.99 10.85 5.24
N ALA A 132 -1.93 11.65 5.05
CA ALA A 132 -1.89 12.63 3.97
C ALA A 132 -2.13 11.97 2.61
N TYR A 133 -1.46 10.84 2.35
CA TYR A 133 -1.59 10.08 1.11
C TYR A 133 -3.02 9.58 0.90
N LEU A 134 -3.61 8.92 1.90
CA LEU A 134 -4.95 8.35 1.80
C LEU A 134 -6.02 9.42 1.50
N TYR A 135 -5.98 10.55 2.19
CA TYR A 135 -6.96 11.65 1.97
C TYR A 135 -6.69 12.45 0.69
N GLY A 136 -5.45 12.47 0.21
CA GLY A 136 -5.08 13.14 -1.03
C GLY A 136 -5.40 12.33 -2.29
N ASP A 137 -5.08 11.03 -2.26
CA ASP A 137 -5.18 10.16 -3.42
C ASP A 137 -6.54 9.47 -3.56
N PHE A 138 -7.21 9.25 -2.43
CA PHE A 138 -8.53 8.59 -2.36
C PHE A 138 -9.57 9.46 -1.63
N PRO A 139 -9.80 10.72 -2.05
CA PRO A 139 -10.61 11.69 -1.31
C PRO A 139 -12.10 11.33 -1.20
N GLU A 140 -12.58 10.43 -2.08
CA GLU A 140 -13.97 9.92 -2.05
C GLU A 140 -14.14 8.78 -1.03
N THR A 141 -13.05 8.13 -0.63
CA THR A 141 -13.08 7.04 0.37
C THR A 141 -12.81 7.57 1.77
N TRP A 142 -11.80 8.45 1.93
CA TRP A 142 -11.46 9.04 3.22
C TRP A 142 -12.12 10.40 3.41
N THR A 143 -13.26 10.38 4.14
CA THR A 143 -14.15 11.54 4.24
C THR A 143 -14.28 12.12 5.65
N ASP A 144 -13.61 11.56 6.67
CA ASP A 144 -13.69 12.09 8.04
C ASP A 144 -13.22 13.56 8.09
N PRO A 145 -14.07 14.52 8.50
CA PRO A 145 -13.74 15.93 8.38
C PRO A 145 -12.55 16.37 9.23
N GLU A 146 -12.43 15.83 10.45
CA GLU A 146 -11.35 16.19 11.36
C GLU A 146 -10.00 15.69 10.84
N MET A 147 -9.95 14.44 10.39
CA MET A 147 -8.74 13.87 9.84
C MET A 147 -8.41 14.47 8.48
N LYS A 148 -9.40 14.82 7.66
CA LYS A 148 -9.18 15.56 6.41
C LYS A 148 -8.54 16.92 6.65
N ALA A 149 -8.91 17.62 7.72
CA ALA A 149 -8.26 18.87 8.11
C ALA A 149 -6.79 18.64 8.51
N LYS A 150 -6.51 17.60 9.31
CA LYS A 150 -5.14 17.21 9.68
C LYS A 150 -4.29 16.79 8.49
N ALA A 151 -4.86 15.98 7.58
CA ALA A 151 -4.20 15.56 6.35
C ALA A 151 -3.78 16.77 5.50
N ARG A 152 -4.63 17.81 5.42
CA ARG A 152 -4.29 19.07 4.74
C ARG A 152 -3.19 19.86 5.45
N GLU A 153 -3.21 19.90 6.78
CA GLU A 153 -2.17 20.55 7.58
C GLU A 153 -0.80 19.89 7.36
N TRP A 154 -0.76 18.55 7.31
CA TRP A 154 0.47 17.78 7.14
C TRP A 154 0.87 17.60 5.67
N GLY A 155 -0.06 17.80 4.74
CA GLY A 155 0.03 17.33 3.36
C GLY A 155 1.25 17.83 2.60
N PHE A 156 1.64 19.09 2.80
CA PHE A 156 2.83 19.65 2.13
C PHE A 156 4.14 19.00 2.63
N ASP A 157 4.36 18.92 3.94
CA ASP A 157 5.59 18.35 4.50
C ASP A 157 5.68 16.83 4.26
N ALA A 158 4.53 16.13 4.39
CA ALA A 158 4.41 14.74 4.01
C ALA A 158 4.75 14.52 2.52
N ALA A 159 4.26 15.38 1.62
CA ALA A 159 4.54 15.29 0.20
C ALA A 159 6.01 15.51 -0.14
N CYS A 160 6.65 16.49 0.50
CA CYS A 160 8.08 16.71 0.34
C CYS A 160 8.88 15.48 0.75
N THR A 161 8.57 14.92 1.93
CA THR A 161 9.32 13.79 2.50
C THR A 161 9.08 12.50 1.71
N MET A 162 7.85 12.23 1.28
CA MET A 162 7.55 11.07 0.44
C MET A 162 8.17 11.19 -0.96
N TYR A 163 8.23 12.39 -1.54
CA TYR A 163 8.92 12.63 -2.81
C TYR A 163 10.42 12.39 -2.70
N GLU A 164 11.07 12.89 -1.64
CA GLU A 164 12.50 12.64 -1.37
C GLU A 164 12.82 11.16 -1.16
N LYS A 165 11.89 10.41 -0.54
CA LYS A 165 11.97 8.95 -0.40
C LYS A 165 11.63 8.19 -1.69
N VAL A 166 11.35 8.90 -2.78
CA VAL A 166 10.97 8.35 -4.09
C VAL A 166 9.70 7.49 -4.03
N LYS A 167 8.81 7.79 -3.07
CA LYS A 167 7.54 7.06 -2.89
C LYS A 167 6.44 7.61 -3.77
N ILE A 168 6.51 8.89 -4.13
CA ILE A 168 5.49 9.55 -4.94
C ILE A 168 6.14 10.43 -6.00
N THR A 169 5.41 10.63 -7.08
CA THR A 169 5.69 11.64 -8.08
C THR A 169 5.37 13.03 -7.55
N ILE A 170 5.95 14.05 -8.18
CA ILE A 170 5.65 15.45 -7.85
C ILE A 170 4.17 15.83 -8.07
N SER A 171 3.49 15.16 -9.01
CA SER A 171 2.07 15.35 -9.27
C SER A 171 1.20 14.76 -8.15
N GLU A 172 1.57 13.59 -7.62
CA GLU A 172 0.96 13.05 -6.41
C GLU A 172 1.24 13.94 -5.21
N GLY A 173 2.46 14.49 -5.08
CA GLY A 173 2.81 15.45 -4.03
C GLY A 173 1.89 16.68 -4.01
N ALA A 174 1.63 17.27 -5.18
CA ALA A 174 0.69 18.39 -5.30
C ALA A 174 -0.75 18.01 -4.90
N ARG A 175 -1.21 16.82 -5.31
CA ARG A 175 -2.54 16.31 -4.94
C ARG A 175 -2.65 16.11 -3.43
N MET A 176 -1.62 15.51 -2.83
CA MET A 176 -1.54 15.20 -1.41
C MET A 176 -1.46 16.46 -0.54
N SER A 177 -0.81 17.52 -1.02
CA SER A 177 -0.78 18.83 -0.35
C SER A 177 -2.04 19.66 -0.55
N GLY A 178 -2.95 19.24 -1.43
CA GLY A 178 -4.12 20.00 -1.83
C GLY A 178 -3.79 21.27 -2.63
N MET A 179 -2.59 21.37 -3.18
CA MET A 179 -2.13 22.51 -3.98
C MET A 179 -2.26 22.24 -5.47
N ALA A 180 -2.33 23.31 -6.27
CA ALA A 180 -2.11 23.18 -7.70
C ALA A 180 -0.65 22.76 -7.96
N TYR A 181 -0.42 22.05 -9.07
CA TYR A 181 0.90 21.52 -9.43
C TYR A 181 2.02 22.58 -9.42
N ALA A 182 1.78 23.73 -10.06
CA ALA A 182 2.75 24.80 -10.14
C ALA A 182 3.07 25.38 -8.74
N ASP A 183 2.05 25.61 -7.92
CA ASP A 183 2.21 26.15 -6.57
C ASP A 183 3.01 25.19 -5.68
N PHE A 184 2.73 23.88 -5.77
CA PHE A 184 3.51 22.86 -5.07
C PHE A 184 4.98 22.88 -5.50
N MET A 185 5.27 22.93 -6.79
CA MET A 185 6.66 23.00 -7.27
C MET A 185 7.38 24.25 -6.76
N PHE A 186 6.75 25.43 -6.84
CA PHE A 186 7.34 26.66 -6.32
C PHE A 186 7.61 26.57 -4.82
N ALA A 187 6.65 26.07 -4.04
CA ALA A 187 6.81 25.88 -2.61
C ALA A 187 7.91 24.85 -2.29
N TYR A 188 7.96 23.73 -3.01
CA TYR A 188 8.98 22.70 -2.87
C TYR A 188 10.38 23.28 -3.15
N CYS A 189 10.59 23.97 -4.27
CA CYS A 189 11.87 24.60 -4.57
C CYS A 189 12.29 25.63 -3.52
N ALA A 190 11.34 26.38 -2.95
CA ALA A 190 11.61 27.37 -1.89
C ALA A 190 12.10 26.73 -0.58
N THR A 191 11.89 25.44 -0.36
CA THR A 191 12.42 24.73 0.82
C THR A 191 13.93 24.49 0.77
N GLY A 192 14.55 24.58 -0.41
CA GLY A 192 15.96 24.22 -0.62
C GLY A 192 16.25 22.71 -0.57
N ARG A 193 15.21 21.86 -0.57
CA ARG A 193 15.32 20.40 -0.67
C ARG A 193 15.83 19.97 -2.05
N ALA A 194 16.53 18.84 -2.12
CA ALA A 194 17.09 18.32 -3.36
C ALA A 194 15.99 17.78 -4.29
N MET A 195 16.02 18.17 -5.57
CA MET A 195 15.08 17.66 -6.59
C MET A 195 15.40 16.25 -7.06
#